data_AF-A0AAD5B687-F1
#
_entry.id   AF-A0AAD5B687-F1
#
_cell.length_a   1.000
_cell.length_b   1.000
_cell.length_c   1.000
_cell.angle_alpha   90.00
_cell.angle_beta   90.00
_cell.angle_gamma   90.00
#
_symmetry.space_group_name_H-M   'P 1'
#
loop_
_entity.id
_entity.type
_entity.pdbx_description
1 polymer ?
#
loop_
_entity_poly.entity_id
_entity_poly.type
_entity_poly.pdbx_seq_one_letter_code
_entity_poly.pdbx_strand_id
1 'polypeptide(L)' 'MAEVELHQRVIMSVNDKWHYCHNSDVLVGSRAMRDRHLQLLGYVILQLPYLELEKLNGIEEVKQYLHKKLLE' A
#
# COMPACT_ATOMS: atom_id res chain seq x y z
N MET A 1 -6.47 -32.28 14.68
CA MET A 1 -6.07 -31.55 13.46
C MET A 1 -5.64 -30.18 13.91
N ALA A 2 -4.37 -29.82 13.77
CA ALA A 2 -3.90 -28.48 14.15
C ALA A 2 -4.55 -27.46 13.22
N GLU A 3 -5.10 -26.39 13.80
CA GLU A 3 -5.64 -25.24 13.09
C GLU A 3 -4.49 -24.58 12.33
N VAL A 4 -4.52 -24.61 10.99
CA VAL A 4 -3.48 -23.97 10.18
C VAL A 4 -3.68 -22.47 10.33
N GLU A 5 -2.82 -21.84 11.12
CA GLU A 5 -2.81 -20.40 11.33
C GLU A 5 -2.50 -19.71 9.99
N LEU A 6 -3.55 -19.21 9.32
CA LEU A 6 -3.47 -18.53 8.03
C LEU A 6 -2.84 -17.15 8.21
N HIS A 7 -1.51 -17.09 8.14
CA HIS A 7 -0.76 -15.84 8.19
C HIS A 7 -0.94 -15.04 6.91
N GLN A 8 -1.54 -13.85 7.00
CA GLN A 8 -1.68 -12.94 5.87
C GLN A 8 -0.35 -12.22 5.62
N ARG A 9 0.20 -12.37 4.41
CA ARG A 9 1.44 -11.67 4.01
C ARG A 9 1.08 -10.30 3.43
N VAL A 10 1.35 -9.23 4.18
CA VAL A 10 1.02 -7.86 3.78
C VAL A 10 2.28 -7.12 3.32
N ILE A 11 2.16 -6.37 2.23
CA ILE A 11 3.18 -5.43 1.74
C ILE A 11 2.62 -4.02 1.82
N MET A 12 3.34 -3.13 2.49
CA MET A 12 3.05 -1.70 2.51
C MET A 12 3.79 -1.02 1.35
N SER A 13 3.04 -0.65 0.32
CA SER A 13 3.57 -0.03 -0.90
C SER A 13 3.48 1.49 -0.76
N VAL A 14 4.58 2.12 -0.34
CA VAL A 14 4.71 3.58 -0.31
C VAL A 14 4.93 4.10 -1.73
N ASN A 15 3.99 4.88 -2.24
CA ASN A 15 4.02 5.39 -3.61
C ASN A 15 4.22 6.90 -3.63
N ASP A 16 5.45 7.31 -3.93
CA ASP A 16 5.81 8.70 -4.23
C ASP A 16 5.23 9.18 -5.59
N LYS A 17 5.26 10.49 -5.86
CA LYS A 17 4.66 11.16 -7.02
C LYS A 17 5.11 10.59 -8.37
N TRP A 18 6.38 10.23 -8.50
CA TRP A 18 6.96 9.68 -9.74
C TRP A 18 6.53 8.23 -10.03
N HIS A 19 5.82 7.57 -9.11
CA HIS A 19 5.19 6.27 -9.37
C HIS A 19 3.85 6.39 -10.09
N TYR A 20 3.36 7.60 -10.36
CA TYR A 20 2.10 7.84 -11.03
C TYR A 20 2.30 8.43 -12.42
N CYS A 21 1.35 8.15 -13.30
CA CYS A 21 1.23 8.79 -14.60
C CYS A 21 1.02 10.30 -14.43
N HIS A 22 1.44 11.08 -15.44
CA HIS A 22 1.36 12.53 -15.39
C HIS A 22 -0.09 13.00 -15.13
N ASN A 23 -0.27 13.82 -14.09
CA ASN A 23 -1.56 14.36 -13.64
C ASN A 23 -2.66 13.30 -13.44
N SER A 24 -2.30 12.12 -12.95
CA SER A 24 -3.23 11.02 -12.73
C SER A 24 -2.91 10.28 -11.43
N ASP A 25 -3.91 9.60 -10.88
CA ASP A 25 -3.82 8.65 -9.77
C ASP A 25 -3.51 7.21 -10.25
N VAL A 26 -3.27 7.04 -11.54
CA VAL A 26 -2.88 5.74 -12.13
C VAL A 26 -1.38 5.52 -11.97
N LEU A 27 -1.01 4.35 -11.44
CA LEU A 27 0.38 3.93 -11.31
C LEU A 27 1.05 3.71 -12.67
N VAL A 28 2.34 4.04 -12.76
CA VAL A 28 3.16 3.66 -13.92
C VAL A 28 3.25 2.14 -14.04
N GLY A 29 3.41 1.66 -15.28
CA GLY A 29 3.35 0.23 -15.59
C GLY A 29 4.28 -0.65 -14.75
N SER A 30 5.49 -0.17 -14.43
CA SER A 30 6.44 -0.92 -13.59
C SER A 30 5.91 -1.16 -12.17
N ARG A 31 5.18 -0.21 -11.60
CA ARG A 31 4.58 -0.32 -10.27
C ARG A 31 3.35 -1.20 -10.30
N ALA A 32 2.44 -0.96 -11.26
CA ALA A 32 1.24 -1.76 -11.44
C ALA A 32 1.56 -3.26 -11.70
N MET A 33 2.59 -3.55 -12.51
CA MET A 33 3.01 -4.92 -12.81
C MET A 33 3.63 -5.62 -11.59
N ARG A 34 4.46 -4.91 -10.81
CA ARG A 34 5.01 -5.45 -9.57
C ARG A 34 3.90 -5.80 -8.59
N ASP A 35 2.92 -4.90 -8.44
CA ASP A 35 1.80 -5.11 -7.52
C ASP A 35 0.93 -6.30 -7.97
N ARG A 36 0.66 -6.42 -9.28
CA ARG A 36 0.02 -7.61 -9.86
C ARG A 36 0.79 -8.89 -9.54
N HIS A 37 2.11 -8.92 -9.72
CA HIS A 37 2.91 -10.13 -9.44
C HIS A 37 2.90 -10.52 -7.97
N LEU A 38 2.98 -9.54 -7.06
CA LEU A 38 2.91 -9.77 -5.62
C LEU A 38 1.53 -10.34 -5.20
N GLN A 39 0.44 -9.82 -5.78
CA GLN A 39 -0.89 -10.36 -5.55
C GLN A 39 -1.01 -11.81 -6.02
N LEU A 40 -0.46 -12.15 -7.20
CA LEU A 40 -0.42 -13.53 -7.70
C LEU A 40 0.38 -14.47 -6.79
N LEU A 41 1.40 -13.95 -6.09
CA LEU A 41 2.17 -14.69 -5.09
C LEU A 41 1.44 -14.84 -3.75
N GLY A 42 0.24 -14.27 -3.60
CA GLY A 42 -0.56 -14.33 -2.37
C GLY A 42 -0.19 -13.28 -1.33
N TYR A 43 0.36 -12.14 -1.75
CA TYR A 43 0.51 -10.96 -0.90
C TYR A 43 -0.70 -10.05 -1.00
N VAL A 44 -1.10 -9.48 0.12
CA VAL A 44 -2.03 -8.35 0.18
C VAL A 44 -1.24 -7.06 0.13
N ILE A 45 -1.63 -6.15 -0.76
CA ILE A 45 -0.91 -4.89 -0.96
C ILE A 45 -1.72 -3.75 -0.37
N LEU A 46 -1.11 -3.08 0.59
CA LEU A 46 -1.61 -1.86 1.18
C LEU A 46 -0.90 -0.68 0.52
N GLN A 47 -1.61 0.05 -0.34
CA GLN A 47 -1.06 1.21 -1.03
C GLN A 47 -1.12 2.43 -0.11
N LEU A 48 0.00 3.15 -0.01
CA LEU A 48 0.12 4.43 0.70
C LEU A 48 0.47 5.51 -0.35
N PRO A 49 -0.54 6.12 -0.99
CA PRO A 49 -0.33 7.10 -2.05
C PRO A 49 0.18 8.44 -1.50
N TYR A 50 1.12 9.07 -2.21
CA TYR A 50 1.62 10.40 -1.85
C TYR A 50 0.48 11.44 -1.72
N LEU A 51 -0.56 11.34 -2.55
CA LEU A 51 -1.73 12.25 -2.50
C LEU A 51 -2.46 12.24 -1.15
N GLU A 52 -2.35 11.15 -0.38
CA GLU A 52 -2.88 11.04 0.98
C GLU A 52 -1.80 11.44 1.99
N LEU A 53 -0.58 10.91 1.84
CA LEU A 53 0.52 11.14 2.79
C LEU A 53 0.96 12.60 2.89
N GLU A 54 1.00 13.34 1.78
CA GLU A 54 1.38 14.77 1.77
C GLU A 54 0.38 15.68 2.49
N LYS A 55 -0.85 15.20 2.73
CA LYS A 55 -1.86 15.96 3.47
C LYS A 55 -1.70 15.82 4.99
N LEU A 56 -0.89 14.87 5.44
CA LEU A 56 -0.71 14.55 6.86
C LEU A 56 0.38 15.44 7.47
N ASN A 57 0.09 16.00 8.64
CA ASN A 57 0.99 16.89 9.35
C ASN A 57 1.60 16.18 10.56
N GLY A 58 2.87 15.80 10.42
CA GLY A 58 3.65 15.25 11.53
C GLY A 58 3.35 13.78 11.83
N ILE A 59 4.07 13.25 12.83
CA ILE A 59 4.14 11.80 13.09
C ILE A 59 2.81 11.24 13.60
N GLU A 60 2.06 12.01 14.39
CA GLU A 60 0.82 11.51 15.00
C GLU A 60 -0.27 11.26 13.96
N GLU A 61 -0.45 12.17 12.99
CA GLU A 61 -1.41 11.98 11.89
C GLU A 61 -1.00 10.81 10.98
N VAL A 62 0.31 10.65 10.71
CA VAL A 62 0.83 9.50 9.96
C VAL A 62 0.53 8.18 10.70
N LYS A 63 0.70 8.15 12.02
CA LYS A 63 0.40 6.96 12.83
C LYS A 63 -1.08 6.60 12.78
N GLN A 64 -1.96 7.59 12.91
CA GLN A 64 -3.41 7.38 12.81
C GLN A 64 -3.82 6.89 11.42
N TYR A 65 -3.25 7.48 10.38
CA TYR A 65 -3.45 7.06 9.00
C TYR A 65 -3.04 5.61 8.76
N LEU A 66 -1.86 5.20 9.24
CA LEU A 66 -1.38 3.83 9.10
C LEU A 66 -2.24 2.85 9.90
N HIS A 67 -2.65 3.21 11.11
CA HIS A 67 -3.55 2.39 11.92
C HIS A 67 -4.87 2.15 11.18
N LYS A 68 -5.46 3.20 10.61
CA LYS A 68 -6.67 3.11 9.80
C LYS A 68 -6.47 2.17 8.60
N LYS A 69 -5.40 2.34 7.84
CA LYS A 69 -5.11 1.54 6.64
C LYS A 69 -4.86 0.06 6.95
N LEU A 70 -4.32 -0.26 8.13
CA LEU A 70 -3.97 -1.64 8.50
C LEU A 70 -5.09 -2.42 9.18
N LEU A 71 -6.01 -1.73 9.87
CA LEU A 71 -6.97 -2.36 10.79
C LEU A 71 -8.45 -2.10 10.45
N GLU A 72 -8.74 -1.13 9.58
CA GLU A 72 -10.07 -0.95 8.97
C GLU A 72 -10.09 -1.51 7.54
#